data_AF-A0A0A9DHE7-F1
#
_entry.id   AF-A0A0A9DHE7-F1
#
_cell.length_a   1.000
_cell.length_b   1.000
_cell.length_c   1.000
_cell.angle_alpha   90.00
_cell.angle_beta   90.00
_cell.angle_gamma   90.00
#
_symmetry.space_group_name_H-M   'P 1'
#
loop_
_entity.id
_entity.type
_entity.pdbx_description
1 polymer ?
#
loop_
_entity_poly.entity_id
_entity_poly.type
_entity_poly.pdbx_seq_one_letter_code
_entity_poly.pdbx_strand_id
1 'polypeptide(L)'
;MILGVLLTGRDPTDPFFSGETGWGGLARWLRHMQQSADPKDALDSSVLGEEGEEEEMLMAIRVAIICLSDSPADRPSSDELVAMLLQLHSL
;
A
#
# COMPACT_ATOMS: atom_id res chain seq x y z
N MET A 1 -5.72 -0.03 -5.71
CA MET A 1 -4.49 -0.11 -6.53
C MET A 1 -3.76 1.24 -6.58
N ILE A 2 -4.42 2.32 -7.01
CA ILE A 2 -3.81 3.66 -7.14
C ILE A 2 -3.08 4.10 -5.86
N LEU A 3 -3.71 3.97 -4.68
CA LEU A 3 -3.07 4.32 -3.41
C LEU A 3 -1.72 3.61 -3.19
N GLY A 4 -1.61 2.32 -3.53
CA GLY A 4 -0.35 1.58 -3.43
C GLY A 4 0.70 2.05 -4.44
N VAL A 5 0.30 2.48 -5.63
CA VAL A 5 1.22 3.07 -6.63
C VAL A 5 1.77 4.39 -6.12
N LEU A 6 0.90 5.26 -5.58
CA LEU A 6 1.30 6.57 -5.04
C LEU A 6 2.27 6.44 -3.86
N LEU A 7 2.04 5.50 -2.96
CA LEU A 7 2.87 5.31 -1.77
C LEU A 7 4.23 4.66 -2.07
N THR A 8 4.33 3.90 -3.16
CA THR A 8 5.52 3.09 -3.47
C THR A 8 6.32 3.63 -4.65
N GLY A 9 5.75 4.53 -5.44
CA GLY A 9 6.36 5.08 -6.65
C GLY A 9 6.51 4.04 -7.78
N ARG A 10 6.00 2.81 -7.62
CA ARG A 10 6.22 1.72 -8.57
C ARG A 10 5.07 1.58 -9.56
N ASP A 11 5.42 1.50 -10.84
CA ASP A 11 4.46 1.21 -11.90
C ASP A 11 3.90 -0.23 -11.75
N PRO A 12 2.57 -0.44 -11.73
CA PRO A 12 2.00 -1.77 -11.54
C PRO A 12 2.25 -2.73 -12.72
N THR A 13 2.70 -2.22 -13.87
CA THR A 13 3.08 -2.98 -15.07
C THR A 13 4.58 -3.29 -15.13
N ASP A 14 5.35 -2.84 -14.15
CA ASP A 14 6.79 -3.12 -14.06
C ASP A 14 7.05 -4.66 -14.06
N PRO A 15 8.07 -5.15 -14.81
CA PRO A 15 8.53 -6.54 -14.75
C PRO A 15 8.85 -7.04 -13.33
N PHE A 16 9.14 -6.15 -12.38
CA PHE A 16 9.25 -6.48 -10.96
C PHE A 16 7.99 -7.18 -10.42
N PHE A 17 6.81 -6.76 -10.89
CA PHE A 17 5.53 -7.36 -10.52
C PHE A 17 5.04 -8.43 -11.51
N SER A 18 5.60 -8.50 -12.72
CA SER A 18 5.14 -9.37 -13.80
C SER A 18 6.25 -10.29 -14.35
N GLY A 19 5.96 -11.59 -14.50
CA GLY A 19 6.92 -12.58 -15.00
C GLY A 19 7.09 -13.78 -14.06
N GLU A 20 7.84 -14.80 -14.50
CA GLU A 20 8.01 -16.08 -13.79
C GLU A 20 8.70 -15.93 -12.43
N THR A 21 9.59 -14.94 -12.29
CA THR A 21 10.32 -14.62 -11.05
C THR A 21 9.81 -13.36 -10.36
N GLY A 22 8.76 -12.72 -10.90
CA GLY A 22 8.19 -11.50 -10.32
C GLY A 22 7.34 -11.81 -9.09
N TRP A 23 7.00 -10.78 -8.31
CA TRP A 23 6.12 -10.94 -7.14
C TRP A 23 4.68 -11.33 -7.50
N GLY A 24 4.36 -11.34 -8.80
CA GLY A 24 3.06 -11.64 -9.41
C GLY A 24 1.95 -10.70 -8.92
N GLY A 25 2.31 -9.42 -8.87
CA GLY A 25 1.40 -8.29 -8.63
C GLY A 25 1.80 -7.43 -7.43
N LEU A 26 1.49 -6.13 -7.56
CA LEU A 26 1.69 -5.13 -6.49
C LEU A 26 1.00 -5.55 -5.18
N ALA A 27 -0.21 -6.09 -5.23
CA ALA A 27 -0.95 -6.52 -4.05
C ALA A 27 -0.21 -7.60 -3.23
N ARG A 28 0.40 -8.58 -3.92
CA ARG A 28 1.14 -9.67 -3.26
C ARG A 28 2.44 -9.15 -2.65
N TRP A 29 3.15 -8.31 -3.39
CA TRP A 29 4.36 -7.66 -2.90
C TRP A 29 4.08 -6.78 -1.67
N LEU A 30 3.02 -5.96 -1.68
CA LEU A 30 2.65 -5.12 -0.54
C LEU A 30 2.36 -5.94 0.72
N ARG A 31 1.63 -7.06 0.59
CA ARG A 31 1.39 -7.98 1.72
C ARG A 31 2.69 -8.59 2.25
N HIS A 32 3.63 -8.91 1.36
CA HIS A 32 4.94 -9.38 1.76
C HIS A 32 5.74 -8.31 2.52
N MET A 33 5.79 -7.09 1.99
CA MET A 33 6.49 -5.96 2.63
C MET A 33 5.90 -5.61 4.00
N GLN A 34 4.57 -5.69 4.16
CA GLN A 34 3.92 -5.46 5.45
C GLN A 34 4.42 -6.42 6.55
N GLN A 35 4.86 -7.62 6.18
CA GLN A 35 5.39 -8.64 7.09
C GLN A 35 6.92 -8.67 7.14
N SER A 36 7.59 -7.81 6.38
CA SER A 36 9.04 -7.74 6.33
C SER A 36 9.62 -7.12 7.60
N ALA A 37 10.94 -7.27 7.78
CA ALA A 37 11.64 -6.66 8.91
C ALA A 37 11.58 -5.13 8.88
N ASP A 38 11.45 -4.54 7.69
CA ASP A 38 11.40 -3.10 7.51
C ASP A 38 10.33 -2.68 6.47
N PRO A 39 9.05 -2.57 6.85
CA PRO A 39 7.96 -2.27 5.92
C PRO A 39 8.10 -0.94 5.17
N LYS A 40 8.88 0.01 5.72
CA LYS A 40 9.12 1.31 5.10
C LYS A 40 9.94 1.23 3.81
N ASP A 41 10.66 0.13 3.58
CA ASP A 41 11.36 -0.13 2.32
C ASP A 41 10.39 -0.22 1.12
N ALA A 42 9.09 -0.38 1.38
CA ALA A 42 8.07 -0.32 0.34
C ALA A 42 7.76 1.12 -0.10
N LEU A 43 8.01 2.11 0.76
CA LEU A 43 7.62 3.49 0.53
C LEU A 43 8.57 4.17 -0.45
N ASP A 44 8.02 5.05 -1.27
CA ASP A 44 8.82 5.93 -2.10
C ASP A 44 9.47 7.01 -1.23
N SER A 45 10.78 6.89 -1.05
CA SER A 45 11.57 7.86 -0.27
C SER A 45 11.53 9.29 -0.79
N SER A 46 11.11 9.52 -2.05
CA SER A 46 11.00 10.86 -2.62
C SER A 46 9.77 11.64 -2.13
N VAL A 47 8.79 10.95 -1.53
CA VAL A 47 7.58 11.55 -0.96
C VAL A 47 7.55 11.52 0.56
N LEU A 48 8.59 10.99 1.21
CA LEU A 48 8.77 11.10 2.66
C LEU A 48 9.11 12.56 3.00
N GLY A 49 8.23 13.24 3.75
CA GLY A 49 8.40 14.60 4.22
C GLY A 49 8.82 14.67 5.69
N GLU A 50 7.96 15.25 6.53
CA GLU A 50 8.25 15.53 7.95
C GLU A 50 8.13 14.29 8.87
N GLU A 51 8.60 14.43 10.11
CA GLU A 51 8.51 13.41 11.15
C GLU A 51 7.03 13.05 11.42
N GLY A 52 6.67 11.76 11.30
CA GLY A 52 5.30 11.25 11.53
C GLY A 52 4.55 10.84 10.26
N GLU A 53 4.91 11.38 9.09
CA GLU A 53 4.25 11.03 7.81
C GLU A 53 4.51 9.56 7.42
N GLU A 54 5.66 8.99 7.82
CA GLU A 54 6.00 7.60 7.54
C GLU A 54 4.97 6.63 8.15
N GLU A 55 4.52 6.88 9.39
CA GLU A 55 3.53 6.02 10.05
C GLU A 55 2.16 6.12 9.37
N GLU A 56 1.74 7.33 9.00
CA GLU A 56 0.51 7.55 8.23
C GLU A 56 0.57 6.84 6.87
N MET A 57 1.72 6.91 6.18
CA MET A 57 1.94 6.23 4.90
C MET A 57 1.91 4.71 5.05
N LEU A 58 2.51 4.16 6.12
CA LEU A 58 2.43 2.72 6.42
C LEU A 58 1.00 2.29 6.74
N MET A 59 0.21 3.12 7.41
CA MET A 59 -1.21 2.87 7.63
C MET A 59 -2.00 2.94 6.32
N ALA A 60 -1.69 3.88 5.43
CA ALA A 60 -2.27 3.97 4.09
C ALA A 60 -1.92 2.74 3.22
N ILE A 61 -0.72 2.15 3.37
CA ILE A 61 -0.37 0.86 2.76
C ILE A 61 -1.31 -0.25 3.24
N ARG A 62 -1.65 -0.29 4.53
CA ARG A 62 -2.60 -1.28 5.07
C ARG A 62 -3.99 -1.09 4.46
N VAL A 63 -4.46 0.15 4.33
CA VAL A 63 -5.72 0.47 3.62
C VAL A 63 -5.65 -0.05 2.18
N ALA A 64 -4.56 0.23 1.46
CA ALA A 64 -4.38 -0.24 0.09
C ALA A 64 -4.41 -1.78 -0.03
N ILE A 65 -3.80 -2.49 0.93
CA ILE A 65 -3.79 -3.97 0.97
C ILE A 65 -5.21 -4.53 1.13
N ILE A 66 -6.03 -3.95 2.02
CA ILE A 66 -7.41 -4.40 2.26
C ILE A 66 -8.27 -4.15 1.00
N CYS A 67 -8.14 -2.98 0.37
CA CYS A 67 -8.81 -2.70 -0.91
C CYS A 67 -8.42 -3.66 -2.04
N LEU A 68 -7.25 -4.27 -1.95
CA LEU A 68 -6.73 -5.23 -2.93
C LEU A 68 -6.99 -6.69 -2.52
N SER A 69 -7.82 -6.96 -1.50
CA SER A 69 -8.12 -8.34 -1.07
C SER A 69 -8.63 -9.20 -2.24
N ASP A 70 -8.17 -10.46 -2.27
CA ASP A 70 -8.64 -11.44 -3.26
C ASP A 70 -10.10 -11.81 -3.01
N SER A 71 -10.55 -11.76 -1.75
CA SER A 71 -11.95 -11.89 -1.35
C SER A 71 -12.67 -10.54 -1.51
N PRO A 72 -13.73 -10.44 -2.34
CA PRO A 72 -14.53 -9.23 -2.45
C PRO A 72 -15.20 -8.81 -1.13
N ALA A 73 -15.50 -9.77 -0.24
CA ALA A 73 -16.16 -9.51 1.04
C ALA A 73 -15.26 -8.77 2.05
N ASP A 74 -13.94 -8.83 1.88
CA ASP A 74 -12.99 -8.15 2.76
C ASP A 74 -12.68 -6.72 2.30
N ARG A 75 -13.14 -6.34 1.10
CA ARG A 75 -12.89 -5.00 0.54
C ARG A 75 -13.87 -4.02 1.16
N PRO A 76 -13.41 -2.87 1.66
CA PRO A 76 -14.31 -1.84 2.16
C PRO A 76 -15.16 -1.29 1.03
N SER A 77 -16.37 -0.87 1.37
CA SER A 77 -17.15 0.06 0.55
C SER A 77 -16.41 1.39 0.39
N SER A 78 -16.81 2.20 -0.59
CA SER A 78 -16.23 3.53 -0.79
C SER A 78 -16.40 4.44 0.43
N ASP A 79 -17.54 4.34 1.14
CA ASP A 79 -17.81 5.15 2.34
C ASP A 79 -16.90 4.74 3.51
N GLU A 80 -16.71 3.43 3.71
CA GLU A 80 -15.75 2.91 4.69
C GLU A 80 -14.31 3.31 4.34
N LEU A 81 -13.93 3.24 3.06
CA LEU A 81 -12.61 3.66 2.58
C LEU A 81 -12.35 5.14 2.86
N VAL A 82 -13.33 6.01 2.62
CA VAL A 82 -13.21 7.44 2.94
C VAL A 82 -13.02 7.64 4.45
N ALA A 83 -13.80 6.96 5.28
CA ALA A 83 -13.66 7.03 6.73
C ALA A 83 -12.28 6.55 7.21
N MET A 84 -11.77 5.44 6.66
CA MET A 84 -10.44 4.92 6.96
C MET A 84 -9.34 5.93 6.60
N LEU A 85 -9.43 6.59 5.45
CA LEU A 85 -8.44 7.58 5.01
C LEU A 85 -8.47 8.86 5.86
N LEU A 86 -9.66 9.33 6.26
CA LEU A 86 -9.80 10.52 7.11
C LEU A 86 -9.23 10.30 8.52
N GLN A 87 -9.22 9.07 9.01
CA GLN A 87 -8.63 8.73 10.31
C GLN A 87 -7.10 8.79 10.32
N LEU A 88 -6.44 8.77 9.16
CA LEU A 88 -4.97 8.84 9.08
C LEU A 88 -4.45 10.20 9.54
N HIS A 89 -5.12 11.29 9.17
CA HIS A 89 -4.74 12.68 9.48
C HIS A 89 -5.10 13.13 10.91
N SER A 90 -5.43 12.19 11.79
CA SER A 90 -5.84 12.44 13.17
C SER A 90 -4.81 11.94 14.19
N LEU A 91 -3.63 11.51 13.73
CA LEU A 91 -2.51 11.02 14.54
C LEU A 91 -1.52 12.15 14.84
#